data_AF-A0A9D7I044-F1
#
_entry.id   AF-A0A9D7I044-F1
#
_cell.length_a   1.000
_cell.length_b   1.000
_cell.length_c   1.000
_cell.angle_alpha   90.00
_cell.angle_beta   90.00
_cell.angle_gamma   90.00
#
_symmetry.space_group_name_H-M   'P 1'
#
loop_
_entity.id
_entity.type
_entity.pdbx_description
1 polymer ?
#
loop_
_entity_poly.entity_id
_entity_poly.type
_entity_poly.pdbx_seq_one_letter_code
_entity_poly.pdbx_strand_id
1 'polypeptide(L)'
;MPVPEVIKTRSNELVKVLTVSDPNVVIKIYDNGEIDGDTISVYLDNKLVLSEKRLTASPLILKLKMDELNDEHELTMIAENLGTIPPNTSLMIVEAGEQRFEVRITSTEQKNAVVRFRYQKPK
;
A
#
# COMPACT_ATOMS: atom_id res chain seq x y z
N MET A 1 -16.32 -9.56 3.37
CA MET A 1 -16.79 -8.72 2.23
C MET A 1 -16.36 -9.37 0.92
N PRO A 2 -17.07 -9.21 -0.19
CA PRO A 2 -16.62 -9.73 -1.47
C PRO A 2 -15.34 -9.00 -1.91
N VAL A 3 -14.37 -9.75 -2.45
CA VAL A 3 -13.15 -9.17 -3.02
C VAL A 3 -13.51 -8.33 -4.26
N PRO A 4 -13.06 -7.06 -4.35
CA PRO A 4 -13.29 -6.18 -5.51
C PRO A 4 -12.88 -6.82 -6.83
N GLU A 5 -13.63 -6.56 -7.91
CA GLU A 5 -13.34 -7.15 -9.23
C GLU A 5 -11.95 -6.80 -9.75
N VAL A 6 -11.50 -5.56 -9.56
CA VAL A 6 -10.16 -5.10 -9.99
C VAL A 6 -9.02 -5.86 -9.29
N ILE A 7 -9.26 -6.39 -8.09
CA ILE A 7 -8.31 -7.27 -7.37
C ILE A 7 -8.36 -8.70 -7.93
N LYS A 8 -9.47 -9.11 -8.56
CA LYS A 8 -9.61 -10.45 -9.18
C LYS A 8 -9.11 -10.50 -10.62
N THR A 9 -9.25 -9.41 -11.37
CA THR A 9 -8.93 -9.39 -12.82
C THR A 9 -7.45 -9.15 -13.09
N ARG A 10 -6.73 -8.51 -12.16
CA ARG A 10 -5.29 -8.25 -12.25
C ARG A 10 -4.52 -9.23 -11.36
N SER A 11 -3.26 -9.48 -11.71
CA SER A 11 -2.36 -10.25 -10.84
C SER A 11 -2.01 -9.43 -9.60
N ASN A 12 -2.13 -10.02 -8.42
CA ASN A 12 -1.74 -9.39 -7.16
C ASN A 12 -0.32 -9.83 -6.79
N GLU A 13 0.64 -8.94 -7.00
CA GLU A 13 2.05 -9.23 -6.73
C GLU A 13 2.39 -8.87 -5.29
N LEU A 14 2.74 -9.88 -4.48
CA LEU A 14 3.21 -9.65 -3.11
C LEU A 14 4.62 -9.05 -3.15
N VAL A 15 4.69 -7.74 -2.92
CA VAL A 15 5.94 -6.96 -2.96
C VAL A 15 6.77 -7.19 -1.72
N LYS A 16 6.12 -7.18 -0.54
CA LYS A 16 6.81 -7.31 0.74
C LYS A 16 5.88 -7.81 1.85
N VAL A 17 6.47 -8.55 2.78
CA VAL A 17 5.89 -8.82 4.10
C VAL A 17 6.66 -8.03 5.14
N LEU A 18 5.96 -7.19 5.92
CA LEU A 18 6.52 -6.35 6.96
C LEU A 18 6.05 -6.86 8.33
N THR A 19 6.99 -7.28 9.16
CA THR A 19 6.69 -7.64 10.55
C THR A 19 6.78 -6.40 11.44
N VAL A 20 5.66 -6.00 12.01
CA VAL A 20 5.53 -4.82 12.89
C VAL A 20 5.28 -5.25 14.33
N SER A 21 5.86 -4.51 15.27
CA SER A 21 5.79 -4.78 16.71
C SER A 21 4.96 -3.74 17.47
N ASP A 22 4.69 -2.58 16.86
CA ASP A 22 3.73 -1.59 17.35
C ASP A 22 2.36 -1.81 16.71
N PRO A 23 1.27 -1.81 17.49
CA PRO A 23 -0.07 -1.96 16.94
C PRO A 23 -0.54 -0.74 16.13
N ASN A 24 0.09 0.43 16.26
CA ASN A 24 -0.24 1.63 15.52
C ASN A 24 0.73 1.80 14.35
N VAL A 25 0.29 1.42 13.16
CA VAL A 25 1.08 1.53 11.94
C VAL A 25 0.64 2.77 11.17
N VAL A 26 1.60 3.63 10.85
CA VAL A 26 1.40 4.78 9.96
C VAL A 26 2.05 4.46 8.62
N ILE A 27 1.25 4.54 7.56
CA ILE A 27 1.68 4.26 6.19
C ILE A 27 1.64 5.59 5.43
N LYS A 28 2.75 5.96 4.80
CA LYS A 28 2.90 7.17 4.00
C LYS A 28 3.25 6.77 2.59
N ILE A 29 2.47 7.20 1.60
CA ILE A 29 2.69 6.87 0.19
C ILE A 29 3.02 8.15 -0.55
N TYR A 30 4.16 8.15 -1.23
CA TYR A 30 4.69 9.25 -2.01
C TYR A 30 4.81 8.84 -3.47
N ASP A 31 4.89 9.84 -4.34
CA ASP A 31 5.46 9.65 -5.67
C ASP A 31 6.94 9.23 -5.56
N ASN A 32 7.39 8.32 -6.43
CA ASN A 32 8.78 7.82 -6.45
C ASN A 32 9.49 8.11 -7.77
N GLY A 33 9.23 9.28 -8.36
CA GLY A 33 9.88 9.72 -9.59
C GLY A 33 9.61 11.20 -9.90
N GLU A 34 9.19 11.44 -11.13
CA GLU A 34 8.71 12.73 -11.59
C GLU A 34 7.19 12.80 -11.37
N ILE A 35 6.68 13.92 -10.85
CA ILE A 35 5.23 14.09 -10.65
C ILE A 35 4.57 14.25 -12.01
N ASP A 36 4.13 13.13 -12.56
CA ASP A 36 3.69 13.02 -13.95
C ASP A 36 2.18 12.70 -14.07
N GLY A 37 1.47 12.75 -12.94
CA GLY A 37 0.01 12.58 -12.87
C GLY A 37 -0.45 11.20 -12.41
N ASP A 38 0.49 10.35 -12.01
CA ASP A 38 0.25 9.07 -11.35
C ASP A 38 -0.89 9.11 -10.32
N THR A 39 -1.88 8.23 -10.46
CA THR A 39 -3.07 8.17 -9.58
C THR A 39 -3.36 6.74 -9.16
N ILE A 40 -3.63 6.56 -7.86
CA ILE A 40 -3.82 5.24 -7.24
C ILE A 40 -5.10 5.17 -6.41
N SER A 41 -5.59 3.94 -6.26
CA SER A 41 -6.51 3.56 -5.20
C SER A 41 -5.82 2.57 -4.25
N VAL A 42 -6.19 2.61 -2.98
CA VAL A 42 -5.63 1.74 -1.94
C VAL A 42 -6.76 1.02 -1.24
N TYR A 43 -6.59 -0.29 -1.11
CA TYR A 43 -7.47 -1.17 -0.36
C TYR A 43 -6.72 -1.73 0.85
N LEU A 44 -7.38 -1.77 2.00
CA LEU A 44 -6.91 -2.43 3.21
C LEU A 44 -7.86 -3.59 3.49
N ASP A 45 -7.38 -4.83 3.48
CA ASP A 45 -8.18 -6.05 3.62
C ASP A 45 -9.41 -6.07 2.71
N ASN A 46 -9.20 -5.72 1.43
CA ASN A 46 -10.24 -5.60 0.40
C ASN A 46 -11.25 -4.45 0.62
N LYS A 47 -11.05 -3.57 1.61
CA LYS A 47 -11.85 -2.36 1.82
C LYS A 47 -11.15 -1.15 1.23
N LEU A 48 -11.83 -0.42 0.35
CA LEU A 48 -11.31 0.82 -0.24
C LEU A 48 -11.08 1.87 0.86
N VAL A 49 -9.84 2.34 0.99
CA VAL A 49 -9.45 3.38 1.97
C VAL A 49 -8.99 4.67 1.30
N LEU A 50 -8.45 4.60 0.08
CA LEU A 50 -8.19 5.76 -0.78
C LEU A 50 -8.69 5.44 -2.17
N SER A 51 -9.36 6.40 -2.80
CA SER A 51 -9.89 6.30 -4.15
C SER A 51 -9.30 7.41 -5.01
N GLU A 52 -8.72 7.03 -6.14
CA GLU A 52 -8.25 7.93 -7.21
C GLU A 52 -7.43 9.12 -6.68
N LYS A 53 -6.43 8.83 -5.84
CA LYS A 53 -5.54 9.84 -5.28
C LYS A 53 -4.27 9.96 -6.09
N ARG A 54 -3.96 11.19 -6.50
CA ARG A 54 -2.72 11.54 -7.18
C ARG A 54 -1.53 11.39 -6.23
N LEU A 55 -0.45 10.78 -6.73
CA LEU A 55 0.84 10.74 -6.05
C LEU A 55 1.56 12.08 -6.20
N THR A 56 2.16 12.55 -5.10
CA THR A 56 2.90 13.81 -5.08
C THR A 56 4.09 13.70 -4.12
N ALA A 57 4.88 14.77 -4.02
CA ALA A 57 5.92 14.90 -2.99
C ALA A 57 5.34 15.00 -1.55
N SER A 58 4.06 15.35 -1.40
CA SER A 58 3.36 15.27 -0.11
C SER A 58 2.71 13.89 0.04
N PRO A 59 2.85 13.23 1.21
CA PRO A 59 2.38 11.87 1.37
C PRO A 59 0.86 11.77 1.50
N LEU A 60 0.31 10.72 0.93
CA LEU A 60 -0.97 10.16 1.35
C LEU A 60 -0.74 9.36 2.63
N ILE A 61 -1.44 9.71 3.71
CA ILE A 61 -1.23 9.11 5.03
C ILE A 61 -2.41 8.19 5.38
N LEU A 62 -2.10 6.95 5.72
CA LEU A 62 -3.03 5.94 6.22
C LEU A 62 -2.60 5.47 7.60
N LYS A 63 -3.59 5.10 8.41
CA LYS A 63 -3.38 4.50 9.72
C LYS A 63 -3.98 3.10 9.72
N LEU A 64 -3.16 2.12 10.07
CA LEU A 64 -3.55 0.74 10.23
C LEU A 64 -3.38 0.38 11.71
N LYS A 65 -4.43 -0.21 12.30
CA LYS A 65 -4.40 -0.72 13.66
C LYS A 65 -4.25 -2.23 13.59
N MET A 66 -3.16 -2.75 14.14
CA MET A 66 -2.95 -4.17 14.32
C MET A 66 -3.46 -4.62 15.69
N ASP A 67 -3.91 -5.87 15.78
CA ASP A 67 -4.22 -6.52 17.04
C ASP A 67 -3.90 -8.03 16.98
N GLU A 68 -4.00 -8.73 18.11
CA GLU A 68 -3.68 -10.16 18.20
C GLU A 68 -4.78 -11.06 17.62
N LEU A 69 -5.99 -10.54 17.40
CA LEU A 69 -7.10 -11.31 16.82
C LEU A 69 -7.02 -11.33 15.29
N ASN A 70 -6.50 -10.26 14.70
CA ASN A 70 -6.14 -10.16 13.30
C ASN A 70 -4.69 -9.68 13.16
N ASP A 71 -3.76 -10.63 13.26
CA ASP A 71 -2.34 -10.36 13.22
C ASP A 71 -1.81 -10.14 11.79
N GLU A 72 -2.62 -10.36 10.75
CA GLU A 72 -2.28 -10.08 9.36
C GLU A 72 -3.24 -9.08 8.71
N HIS A 73 -2.67 -8.13 7.97
CA HIS A 73 -3.40 -7.17 7.16
C HIS A 73 -2.75 -7.03 5.78
N GLU A 74 -3.55 -6.87 4.74
CA GLU A 74 -3.07 -6.66 3.38
C GLU A 74 -3.43 -5.27 2.87
N LEU A 75 -2.42 -4.53 2.42
CA LEU A 75 -2.61 -3.31 1.65
C LEU A 75 -2.39 -3.64 0.17
N THR A 76 -3.44 -3.47 -0.62
CA THR A 76 -3.40 -3.60 -2.07
C THR A 76 -3.43 -2.21 -2.70
N MET A 77 -2.38 -1.86 -3.43
CA MET A 77 -2.30 -0.64 -4.22
C MET A 77 -2.63 -0.94 -5.67
N ILE A 78 -3.51 -0.12 -6.24
CA ILE A 78 -4.01 -0.25 -7.61
C ILE A 78 -3.70 1.04 -8.35
N ALA A 79 -3.05 0.91 -9.50
CA ALA A 79 -2.89 2.01 -10.44
C ALA A 79 -4.22 2.29 -11.14
N GLU A 80 -4.75 3.50 -10.94
CA GLU A 80 -5.92 4.03 -11.68
C GLU A 80 -5.48 4.62 -13.03
N ASN A 81 -4.26 5.13 -13.09
CA ASN A 81 -3.54 5.43 -14.32
C ASN A 81 -2.05 5.09 -14.15
N LEU A 82 -1.26 5.23 -15.22
CA LEU A 82 0.19 4.99 -15.22
C LEU A 82 1.00 6.29 -15.30
N GLY A 83 0.38 7.44 -15.02
CA GLY A 83 0.98 8.74 -15.29
C GLY A 83 1.20 8.96 -16.79
N THR A 84 2.15 9.83 -17.12
CA THR A 84 2.62 10.02 -18.50
C THR A 84 3.80 9.12 -18.85
N ILE A 85 4.52 8.62 -17.85
CA ILE A 85 5.67 7.73 -17.96
C ILE A 85 5.37 6.43 -17.22
N PRO A 86 4.90 5.38 -17.92
CA PRO A 86 4.64 4.10 -17.27
C PRO A 86 5.96 3.42 -16.83
N PRO A 87 5.93 2.59 -15.76
CA PRO A 87 4.79 2.23 -14.92
C PRO A 87 4.49 3.26 -13.82
N ASN A 88 3.34 3.12 -13.13
CA ASN A 88 3.06 3.90 -11.92
C ASN A 88 4.04 3.49 -10.81
N THR A 89 4.78 4.45 -10.26
CA THR A 89 5.80 4.17 -9.23
C THR A 89 5.58 4.98 -7.96
N SER A 90 5.60 4.30 -6.82
CA SER A 90 5.42 4.93 -5.52
C SER A 90 6.43 4.46 -4.48
N LEU A 91 6.64 5.30 -3.47
CA LEU A 91 7.45 4.98 -2.31
C LEU A 91 6.50 4.92 -1.11
N MET A 92 6.41 3.75 -0.51
CA MET A 92 5.70 3.55 0.74
C MET A 92 6.69 3.56 1.90
N ILE A 93 6.49 4.49 2.83
CA ILE A 93 7.18 4.53 4.12
C ILE A 93 6.20 4.02 5.18
N VAL A 94 6.62 3.02 5.94
CA VAL A 94 5.83 2.45 7.04
C VAL A 94 6.54 2.75 8.34
N GLU A 95 5.84 3.33 9.30
CA GLU A 95 6.30 3.66 10.64
C GLU A 95 5.44 2.91 11.66
N ALA A 96 6.07 2.13 12.54
CA ALA A 96 5.42 1.37 13.59
C ALA A 96 6.31 1.38 14.85
N GLY A 97 6.00 2.27 15.79
CA GLY A 97 6.87 2.53 16.94
C GLY A 97 8.25 3.02 16.48
N GLU A 98 9.30 2.31 16.86
CA GLU A 98 10.70 2.59 16.44
C GLU A 98 11.04 1.99 15.07
N GLN A 99 10.16 1.15 14.50
CA GLN A 99 10.41 0.52 13.21
C GLN A 99 10.03 1.45 12.06
N ARG A 100 10.93 1.57 11.08
CA ARG A 100 10.68 2.27 9.83
C ARG A 100 11.08 1.38 8.65
N PHE A 101 10.17 1.22 7.70
CA PHE A 101 10.39 0.46 6.47
C PHE A 101 10.18 1.34 5.25
N GLU A 102 10.94 1.09 4.20
CA GLU A 102 10.76 1.70 2.89
C GLU A 102 10.48 0.60 1.87
N VAL A 103 9.39 0.74 1.13
CA VAL A 103 8.96 -0.21 0.10
C VAL A 103 8.73 0.56 -1.18
N ARG A 104 9.53 0.28 -2.20
CA ARG A 104 9.28 0.77 -3.55
C ARG A 104 8.22 -0.10 -4.19
N ILE A 105 7.20 0.53 -4.75
CA ILE A 105 6.06 -0.14 -5.34
C ILE A 105 5.95 0.27 -6.80
N THR A 106 5.67 -0.71 -7.63
CA THR A 106 5.39 -0.51 -9.05
C THR A 106 4.07 -1.19 -9.37
N SER A 107 3.21 -0.53 -10.13
CA SER A 107 1.91 -1.07 -10.54
C SER A 107 1.66 -0.81 -12.02
N THR A 108 0.93 -1.72 -12.66
CA THR A 108 0.57 -1.64 -14.08
C THR A 108 -0.91 -1.94 -14.26
N GLU A 109 -1.44 -1.79 -15.47
CA GLU A 109 -2.83 -2.18 -15.79
C GLU A 109 -3.12 -3.66 -15.57
N GLN A 110 -2.09 -4.51 -15.47
CA GLN A 110 -2.20 -5.95 -15.31
C GLN A 110 -1.79 -6.43 -13.91
N LYS A 111 -1.12 -5.58 -13.12
CA LYS A 111 -0.52 -5.96 -11.84
C LYS A 111 -0.85 -4.94 -10.76
N ASN A 112 -1.50 -5.42 -9.71
CA ASN A 112 -1.62 -4.70 -8.45
C ASN A 112 -0.44 -5.06 -7.55
N ALA A 113 -0.08 -4.15 -6.66
CA ALA A 113 0.95 -4.40 -5.66
C ALA A 113 0.32 -4.68 -4.29
N VAL A 114 0.81 -5.72 -3.62
CA VAL A 114 0.36 -6.09 -2.27
C VAL A 114 1.52 -5.98 -1.29
N VAL A 115 1.29 -5.27 -0.19
CA VAL A 115 2.16 -5.25 0.99
C VAL A 115 1.40 -5.86 2.14
N ARG A 116 1.96 -6.92 2.73
CA ARG A 116 1.37 -7.61 3.88
C ARG A 116 2.03 -7.14 5.17
N PHE A 117 1.23 -6.80 6.16
CA PHE A 117 1.68 -6.47 7.51
C PHE A 117 1.40 -7.66 8.42
N ARG A 118 2.39 -8.08 9.20
CA ARG A 118 2.23 -9.12 10.23
C ARG A 118 2.58 -8.54 11.58
N TYR A 119 1.68 -8.63 12.54
CA TYR A 119 1.91 -8.17 13.90
C TYR A 119 2.64 -9.26 14.69
N GLN A 120 3.74 -8.87 15.31
CA GLN A 120 4.47 -9.72 16.24
C GLN A 120 4.76 -8.92 17.50
N LYS A 121 4.01 -9.21 18.56
CA LYS A 121 4.20 -8.56 19.85
C LYS A 121 5.63 -8.83 20.35
N PRO A 122 6.35 -7.78 20.78
CA PRO A 122 7.66 -7.97 21.40
C PRO A 122 7.49 -8.78 22.70
N LYS A 123 8.44 -9.67 22.98
CA LYS A 123 8.46 -10.50 24.19
C LYS A 123 8.77 -9.68 25.43
#